data_AF-A0A1W1ZIP6-F1
#
_entry.id   AF-A0A1W1ZIP6-F1
#
_cell.length_a   1.000
_cell.length_b   1.000
_cell.length_c   1.000
_cell.angle_alpha   90.00
_cell.angle_beta   90.00
_cell.angle_gamma   90.00
#
_symmetry.space_group_name_H-M   'P 1'
#
loop_
_entity.id
_entity.type
_entity.pdbx_description
1 polymer ?
#
loop_
_entity_poly.entity_id
_entity_poly.type
_entity_poly.pdbx_seq_one_letter_code
_entity_poly.pdbx_strand_id
1 'polypeptide(L)'
;MSSDAAAIGEGKRPTPNLVLIARRQAKGWGRDRLAREFERLGRQLELTTPELGAMVKAIYRHETGRAAVRDEVYLRLYCAAFEATPHELFGTLSTGAVNCQSCGLTSHKFVPVYLGPELLSTLIERANLVPGSVQWADCHVGQVEHPAGLCELYAFPWGVAVFHLAEELSVPNVASLAMWRRQTYRETRQWATEWLCERTGSDTPTAHYVLSAYWLHESLWNGQDLETAMRLLSMPRVLLDRGTEEAGPSLHHAELVEQMLLREGFHDSRIDEFGIRGLSIGCASWAGLSYYPQAAGRALQTSDLVDCELLVQALWCYCHRVHEQVEEGCDPVVPPEYGWRWIRAVRSRLTMTRPQETAQHAAMRRAVLETSELGKHLTTALELLRDTSGE
;
A
#
# COMPACT_ATOMS: atom_id res chain seq x y z
N MET A 1 35.27 -32.48 34.68
CA MET A 1 35.90 -31.36 33.95
C MET A 1 36.10 -31.83 32.52
N SER A 2 35.07 -31.62 31.69
CA SER A 2 34.99 -32.15 30.34
C SER A 2 34.80 -31.00 29.36
N SER A 3 35.72 -30.92 28.41
CA SER A 3 35.52 -30.52 27.00
C SER A 3 34.57 -29.36 26.70
N ASP A 4 35.13 -28.17 26.42
CA ASP A 4 34.52 -27.21 25.49
C ASP A 4 35.34 -27.23 24.20
N ALA A 5 34.87 -28.06 23.26
CA ALA A 5 35.34 -28.11 21.89
C ALA A 5 34.52 -27.11 21.06
N ALA A 6 35.25 -26.21 20.42
CA ALA A 6 34.87 -25.30 19.34
C ALA A 6 33.64 -25.72 18.52
N ALA A 7 32.56 -24.94 18.61
CA ALA A 7 31.53 -24.86 17.59
C ALA A 7 31.96 -23.84 16.52
N ILE A 8 32.60 -24.34 15.47
CA ILE A 8 32.92 -23.58 14.25
C ILE A 8 31.61 -23.42 13.47
N GLY A 9 31.04 -22.21 13.50
CA GLY A 9 29.95 -21.83 12.60
C GLY A 9 30.42 -21.83 11.15
N GLU A 10 29.66 -22.49 10.28
CA GLU A 10 29.90 -22.59 8.84
C GLU A 10 30.13 -21.21 8.20
N GLY A 11 31.32 -21.00 7.66
CA GLY A 11 31.73 -19.76 7.04
C GLY A 11 31.01 -19.49 5.72
N LYS A 12 29.96 -18.66 5.75
CA LYS A 12 29.49 -17.96 4.55
C LYS A 12 30.66 -17.20 3.94
N ARG A 13 31.04 -17.53 2.70
CA ARG A 13 32.07 -16.80 1.96
C ARG A 13 31.66 -15.32 1.88
N PRO A 14 32.55 -14.38 2.22
CA PRO A 14 32.22 -12.97 2.19
C PRO A 14 31.89 -12.55 0.75
N THR A 15 30.72 -11.92 0.56
CA THR A 15 30.27 -11.46 -0.74
C THR A 15 30.81 -10.05 -0.98
N PRO A 16 31.67 -9.84 -1.98
CA PRO A 16 32.29 -8.52 -2.20
C PRO A 16 31.24 -7.49 -2.62
N ASN A 17 31.38 -6.26 -2.12
CA ASN A 17 30.57 -5.13 -2.58
C ASN A 17 31.17 -4.59 -3.88
N LEU A 18 30.72 -5.17 -5.01
CA LEU A 18 31.19 -4.81 -6.34
C LEU A 18 30.87 -3.35 -6.71
N VAL A 19 29.86 -2.75 -6.10
CA VAL A 19 29.48 -1.36 -6.37
C VAL A 19 30.53 -0.39 -5.83
N LEU A 20 30.98 -0.57 -4.59
CA LEU A 20 32.07 0.24 -4.02
C LEU A 20 33.37 0.10 -4.83
N ILE A 21 33.68 -1.13 -5.23
CA ILE A 21 34.88 -1.41 -6.04
C ILE A 21 34.78 -0.69 -7.39
N ALA A 22 33.65 -0.80 -8.08
CA ALA A 22 33.41 -0.17 -9.37
C ALA A 22 33.43 1.37 -9.28
N ARG A 23 32.76 1.97 -8.28
CA ARG A 23 32.74 3.43 -8.09
C ARG A 23 34.12 3.98 -7.78
N ARG A 24 34.90 3.30 -6.93
CA ARG A 24 36.29 3.67 -6.65
C ARG A 24 37.17 3.58 -7.90
N GLN A 25 37.03 2.51 -8.68
CA GLN A 25 37.79 2.30 -9.92
C GLN A 25 37.40 3.31 -11.00
N ALA A 26 36.12 3.68 -11.12
CA ALA A 26 35.64 4.69 -12.06
C ALA A 26 36.24 6.08 -11.79
N LYS A 27 36.49 6.43 -10.53
CA LYS A 27 37.23 7.65 -10.16
C LYS A 27 38.76 7.50 -10.25
N GLY A 28 39.27 6.32 -10.65
CA GLY A 28 40.71 6.06 -10.78
C GLY A 28 41.45 6.00 -9.43
N TRP A 29 40.76 5.62 -8.35
CA TRP A 29 41.31 5.68 -7.00
C TRP A 29 41.80 4.32 -6.48
N GLY A 30 42.98 4.31 -5.86
CA GLY A 30 43.38 3.23 -4.95
C GLY A 30 42.72 3.36 -3.57
N ARG A 31 42.80 2.32 -2.73
CA ARG A 31 42.23 2.36 -1.37
C ARG A 31 42.88 3.43 -0.49
N ASP A 32 44.20 3.63 -0.62
CA ASP A 32 44.93 4.68 0.08
C ASP A 32 44.48 6.08 -0.33
N ARG A 33 44.18 6.26 -1.63
CA ARG A 33 43.67 7.53 -2.14
C ARG A 33 42.26 7.81 -1.63
N LEU A 34 41.41 6.79 -1.56
CA LEU A 34 40.08 6.93 -0.96
C LEU A 34 40.15 7.23 0.55
N ALA A 35 41.09 6.64 1.29
CA ALA A 35 41.28 6.95 2.71
C ALA A 35 41.74 8.40 2.95
N ARG A 36 42.60 8.95 2.09
CA ARG A 36 42.96 10.39 2.15
C ARG A 36 41.77 11.29 1.80
N GLU A 37 40.94 10.85 0.86
CA GLU A 37 39.71 11.58 0.52
C GLU A 37 38.71 11.55 1.68
N PHE A 38 38.61 10.44 2.41
CA PHE A 38 37.83 10.34 3.64
C PHE A 38 38.34 11.27 4.74
N GLU A 39 39.65 11.40 4.90
CA GLU A 39 40.22 12.38 5.84
C GLU A 39 39.86 13.82 5.44
N ARG A 40 39.97 14.15 4.14
CA ARG A 40 39.61 15.46 3.61
C ARG A 40 38.12 15.78 3.83
N LEU A 41 37.25 14.83 3.48
CA LEU A 41 35.80 14.94 3.66
C LEU A 41 35.40 14.94 5.13
N GLY A 42 36.10 14.20 5.97
CA GLY A 42 35.89 14.19 7.42
C GLY A 42 36.09 15.57 8.02
N ARG A 43 37.16 16.27 7.63
CA ARG A 43 37.39 17.67 8.05
C ARG A 43 36.32 18.63 7.51
N GLN A 44 35.84 18.39 6.28
CA GLN A 44 34.81 19.22 5.65
C GLN A 44 33.41 19.02 6.26
N LEU A 45 33.11 17.80 6.73
CA LEU A 45 31.82 17.41 7.30
C LEU A 45 31.82 17.39 8.84
N GLU A 46 32.91 17.87 9.47
CA GLU A 46 33.12 17.89 10.92
C GLU A 46 32.97 16.51 11.58
N LEU A 47 33.47 15.46 10.90
CA LEU A 47 33.45 14.08 11.38
C LEU A 47 34.80 13.67 11.97
N THR A 48 34.77 13.00 13.12
CA THR A 48 35.97 12.37 13.72
C THR A 48 36.34 11.12 12.93
N THR A 49 37.32 11.24 12.03
CA THR A 49 37.79 10.11 11.21
C THR A 49 38.93 9.34 11.89
N PRO A 50 38.94 7.99 11.80
CA PRO A 50 40.06 7.18 12.26
C PRO A 50 41.36 7.49 11.51
N GLU A 51 42.50 7.00 12.01
CA GLU A 51 43.79 7.13 11.31
C GLU A 51 43.77 6.48 9.92
N LEU A 52 44.53 7.04 8.97
CA LEU A 52 44.59 6.61 7.57
C LEU A 52 44.79 5.08 7.42
N GLY A 53 45.71 4.49 8.17
CA GLY A 53 45.97 3.05 8.12
C GLY A 53 44.79 2.19 8.58
N ALA A 54 43.99 2.68 9.54
CA ALA A 54 42.78 2.03 9.99
C ALA A 54 41.66 2.15 8.94
N MET A 55 41.54 3.33 8.31
CA MET A 55 40.57 3.56 7.22
C MET A 55 40.85 2.68 6.00
N VAL A 56 42.11 2.52 5.58
CA VAL A 56 42.47 1.63 4.46
C VAL A 56 42.06 0.18 4.75
N LYS A 57 42.32 -0.30 5.98
CA LYS A 57 41.89 -1.63 6.43
C LYS A 57 40.37 -1.77 6.51
N ALA A 58 39.66 -0.72 6.91
CA ALA A 58 38.21 -0.70 6.91
C ALA A 58 37.65 -0.77 5.49
N ILE A 59 38.14 0.08 4.57
CA ILE A 59 37.77 0.08 3.15
C ILE A 59 37.97 -1.29 2.52
N TYR A 60 39.12 -1.94 2.76
CA TYR A 60 39.37 -3.29 2.28
C TYR A 60 38.32 -4.29 2.79
N ARG A 61 37.98 -4.26 4.08
CA ARG A 61 36.97 -5.15 4.67
C ARG A 61 35.58 -4.89 4.12
N HIS A 62 35.22 -3.64 3.88
CA HIS A 62 33.94 -3.23 3.31
C HIS A 62 33.79 -3.69 1.85
N GLU A 63 34.83 -3.49 1.03
CA GLU A 63 34.82 -3.92 -0.38
C GLU A 63 34.81 -5.44 -0.53
N THR A 64 35.54 -6.15 0.33
CA THR A 64 35.62 -7.62 0.26
C THR A 64 34.45 -8.32 0.93
N GLY A 65 33.52 -7.58 1.55
CA GLY A 65 32.38 -8.14 2.27
C GLY A 65 32.76 -8.82 3.58
N ARG A 66 33.98 -8.59 4.10
CA ARG A 66 34.46 -9.11 5.39
C ARG A 66 33.91 -8.34 6.58
N ALA A 67 33.39 -7.14 6.35
CA ALA A 67 32.65 -6.36 7.32
C ALA A 67 31.56 -5.56 6.61
N ALA A 68 30.36 -5.50 7.21
CA ALA A 68 29.31 -4.61 6.76
C ALA A 68 29.61 -3.17 7.21
N VAL A 69 29.25 -2.18 6.36
CA VAL A 69 29.41 -0.77 6.70
C VAL A 69 28.21 -0.32 7.53
N ARG A 70 28.34 -0.41 8.86
CA ARG A 70 27.30 0.01 9.82
C ARG A 70 27.64 1.28 10.59
N ASP A 71 28.89 1.70 10.50
CA ASP A 71 29.39 2.90 11.16
C ASP A 71 28.96 4.14 10.36
N GLU A 72 28.22 5.03 11.03
CA GLU A 72 27.65 6.24 10.46
C GLU A 72 28.70 7.17 9.86
N VAL A 73 29.90 7.21 10.46
CA VAL A 73 31.02 8.01 9.94
C VAL A 73 31.40 7.49 8.55
N TYR A 74 31.57 6.18 8.40
CA TYR A 74 31.92 5.61 7.10
C TYR A 74 30.80 5.76 6.08
N LEU A 75 29.54 5.57 6.47
CA LEU A 75 28.40 5.77 5.57
C LEU A 75 28.38 7.17 4.99
N ARG A 76 28.50 8.20 5.84
CA ARG A 76 28.55 9.60 5.41
C ARG A 76 29.74 9.89 4.49
N LEU A 77 30.92 9.36 4.82
CA LEU A 77 32.12 9.52 4.00
C LEU A 77 32.01 8.85 2.63
N TYR A 78 31.46 7.64 2.56
CA TYR A 78 31.22 6.94 1.29
C TYR A 78 30.22 7.68 0.40
N CYS A 79 29.12 8.16 1.00
CA CYS A 79 28.09 8.90 0.27
C CYS A 79 28.65 10.22 -0.26
N ALA A 80 29.42 10.95 0.55
CA ALA A 80 30.06 12.19 0.14
C ALA A 80 31.15 11.97 -0.92
N ALA A 81 31.95 10.90 -0.82
CA ALA A 81 33.03 10.63 -1.77
C ALA A 81 32.52 10.21 -3.16
N PHE A 82 31.37 9.53 -3.21
CA PHE A 82 30.80 9.00 -4.45
C PHE A 82 29.57 9.74 -4.95
N GLU A 83 29.11 10.78 -4.23
CA GLU A 83 27.90 11.55 -4.55
C GLU A 83 26.71 10.61 -4.78
N ALA A 84 26.57 9.62 -3.90
CA ALA A 84 25.62 8.52 -4.02
C ALA A 84 24.95 8.27 -2.67
N THR A 85 23.75 7.70 -2.70
CA THR A 85 23.01 7.37 -1.49
C THR A 85 23.51 6.07 -0.84
N PRO A 86 23.26 5.84 0.47
CA PRO A 86 23.58 4.57 1.11
C PRO A 86 22.92 3.37 0.41
N HIS A 87 21.71 3.57 -0.15
CA HIS A 87 21.01 2.55 -0.91
C HIS A 87 21.76 2.16 -2.18
N GLU A 88 22.23 3.13 -2.96
CA GLU A 88 22.99 2.88 -4.19
C GLU A 88 24.32 2.18 -3.94
N LEU A 89 24.99 2.48 -2.83
CA LEU A 89 26.32 1.95 -2.53
C LEU A 89 26.30 0.61 -1.78
N PHE A 90 25.27 0.35 -0.97
CA PHE A 90 25.25 -0.78 -0.02
C PHE A 90 24.03 -1.69 -0.15
N GLY A 91 23.03 -1.36 -0.97
CA GLY A 91 21.87 -2.22 -1.19
C GLY A 91 21.03 -2.43 0.07
N THR A 92 20.70 -1.32 0.76
CA THR A 92 19.91 -1.21 2.01
C THR A 92 20.62 -1.68 3.30
N LEU A 93 21.22 -0.71 4.00
CA LEU A 93 21.10 -0.60 5.46
C LEU A 93 20.41 0.75 5.72
N SER A 94 19.13 0.72 6.08
CA SER A 94 18.48 1.89 6.70
C SER A 94 19.08 2.06 8.09
N THR A 95 20.29 2.60 8.17
CA THR A 95 20.82 3.20 9.40
C THR A 95 20.68 4.70 9.23
N GLY A 96 19.52 5.15 9.69
CA GLY A 96 19.11 6.55 9.73
C GLY A 96 17.87 6.59 10.60
N ALA A 97 18.03 6.24 11.88
CA ALA A 97 17.13 6.74 12.90
C ALA A 97 17.36 8.26 12.97
N VAL A 98 16.82 8.98 11.98
CA VAL A 98 16.14 10.21 12.33
C VAL A 98 15.08 9.73 13.32
N ASN A 99 15.03 10.33 14.51
CA ASN A 99 13.93 10.13 15.44
C ASN A 99 12.65 10.64 14.75
N CYS A 100 12.15 9.91 13.77
CA CYS A 100 10.84 10.15 13.22
C CYS A 100 9.91 9.79 14.36
N GLN A 101 9.28 10.80 14.94
CA GLN A 101 8.26 10.60 15.97
C GLN A 101 6.93 10.17 15.35
N SER A 102 6.87 10.12 14.03
CA SER A 102 5.69 9.83 13.24
C SER A 102 6.02 9.03 11.97
N CYS A 103 5.09 8.19 11.58
CA CYS A 103 5.00 7.46 10.34
C CYS A 103 4.30 8.34 9.30
N GLY A 104 4.92 8.51 8.13
CA GLY A 104 4.34 9.23 7.00
C GLY A 104 3.69 8.27 6.01
N LEU A 105 2.40 8.47 5.73
CA LEU A 105 1.64 7.66 4.79
C LEU A 105 0.58 8.46 4.03
N THR A 106 0.25 8.02 2.83
CA THR A 106 -0.92 8.51 2.08
C THR A 106 -2.07 7.53 2.30
N SER A 107 -3.21 8.00 2.81
CA SER A 107 -4.45 7.21 2.87
C SER A 107 -5.25 7.41 1.60
N HIS A 108 -5.51 6.32 0.88
CA HIS A 108 -6.46 6.27 -0.22
C HIS A 108 -7.77 5.67 0.28
N LYS A 109 -8.87 6.41 0.13
CA LYS A 109 -10.22 5.96 0.46
C LYS A 109 -11.01 5.76 -0.83
N PHE A 110 -11.71 4.64 -0.92
CA PHE A 110 -12.62 4.32 -2.01
C PHE A 110 -14.03 4.24 -1.45
N VAL A 111 -14.92 5.09 -1.96
CA VAL A 111 -16.32 5.19 -1.51
C VAL A 111 -17.22 4.87 -2.70
N PRO A 112 -17.57 3.60 -2.92
CA PRO A 112 -18.42 3.22 -4.02
C PRO A 112 -19.91 3.37 -3.65
N VAL A 113 -20.69 3.82 -4.63
CA VAL A 113 -22.13 4.04 -4.52
C VAL A 113 -22.82 3.58 -5.79
N TYR A 114 -23.84 2.73 -5.67
CA TYR A 114 -24.71 2.38 -6.78
C TYR A 114 -25.77 3.46 -6.97
N LEU A 115 -25.88 3.98 -8.18
CA LEU A 115 -26.81 5.04 -8.58
C LEU A 115 -27.85 4.55 -9.60
N GLY A 116 -27.50 3.53 -10.40
CA GLY A 116 -28.26 3.17 -11.59
C GLY A 116 -28.06 4.16 -12.74
N PRO A 117 -28.54 3.82 -13.95
CA PRO A 117 -28.21 4.55 -15.19
C PRO A 117 -28.77 5.99 -15.23
N GLU A 118 -29.96 6.20 -14.66
CA GLU A 118 -30.67 7.49 -14.71
C GLU A 118 -29.97 8.57 -13.87
N LEU A 119 -29.67 8.24 -12.61
CA LEU A 119 -28.97 9.14 -11.70
C LEU A 119 -27.50 9.31 -12.10
N LEU A 120 -26.87 8.27 -12.64
CA LEU A 120 -25.50 8.36 -13.17
C LEU A 120 -25.40 9.36 -14.33
N SER A 121 -26.36 9.34 -15.26
CA SER A 121 -26.38 10.29 -16.39
C SER A 121 -26.54 11.72 -15.89
N THR A 122 -27.46 11.94 -14.95
CA THR A 122 -27.66 13.25 -14.29
C THR A 122 -26.40 13.72 -13.57
N LEU A 123 -25.70 12.81 -12.89
CA LEU A 123 -24.45 13.10 -12.20
C LEU A 123 -23.34 13.50 -13.18
N ILE A 124 -23.16 12.76 -14.27
CA ILE A 124 -22.14 13.05 -15.29
C ILE A 124 -22.32 14.46 -15.84
N GLU A 125 -23.56 14.83 -16.19
CA GLU A 125 -23.89 16.16 -16.70
C GLU A 125 -23.66 17.25 -15.66
N ARG A 126 -24.21 17.10 -14.45
CA ARG A 126 -24.17 18.17 -13.42
C ARG A 126 -22.80 18.35 -12.79
N ALA A 127 -22.01 17.28 -12.68
CA ALA A 127 -20.64 17.35 -12.18
C ALA A 127 -19.61 17.60 -13.29
N ASN A 128 -20.05 17.77 -14.55
CA ASN A 128 -19.19 17.98 -15.72
C ASN A 128 -18.07 16.92 -15.83
N LEU A 129 -18.40 15.65 -15.61
CA LEU A 129 -17.42 14.56 -15.67
C LEU A 129 -16.99 14.34 -17.12
N VAL A 130 -15.68 14.16 -17.34
CA VAL A 130 -15.10 13.96 -18.68
C VAL A 130 -14.85 12.49 -18.94
N PRO A 131 -14.89 12.01 -20.20
CA PRO A 131 -14.54 10.64 -20.52
C PRO A 131 -13.13 10.28 -20.04
N GLY A 132 -12.99 9.12 -19.44
CA GLY A 132 -11.74 8.56 -18.93
C GLY A 132 -11.78 7.02 -18.95
N SER A 133 -10.77 6.40 -18.37
CA SER A 133 -10.69 4.95 -18.29
C SER A 133 -9.90 4.50 -17.08
N VAL A 134 -10.35 3.44 -16.41
CA VAL A 134 -9.60 2.72 -15.38
C VAL A 134 -9.25 1.34 -15.92
N GLN A 135 -7.97 1.10 -16.14
CA GLN A 135 -7.44 -0.09 -16.82
C GLN A 135 -8.08 -0.36 -18.19
N TRP A 136 -9.13 -1.19 -18.23
CA TRP A 136 -9.84 -1.61 -19.44
C TRP A 136 -11.30 -1.14 -19.46
N ALA A 137 -11.78 -0.54 -18.37
CA ALA A 137 -13.14 -0.09 -18.22
C ALA A 137 -13.22 1.41 -18.53
N ASP A 138 -14.08 1.76 -19.49
CA ASP A 138 -14.44 3.14 -19.76
C ASP A 138 -15.25 3.71 -18.59
N CYS A 139 -14.97 4.96 -18.24
CA CYS A 139 -15.69 5.68 -17.18
C CYS A 139 -15.74 7.18 -17.50
N HIS A 140 -16.41 7.95 -16.65
CA HIS A 140 -16.24 9.41 -16.62
C HIS A 140 -15.54 9.79 -15.33
N VAL A 141 -14.65 10.76 -15.39
CA VAL A 141 -13.82 11.21 -14.27
C VAL A 141 -13.96 12.71 -14.08
N GLY A 142 -13.94 13.16 -12.83
CA GLY A 142 -13.93 14.58 -12.50
C GLY A 142 -13.37 14.83 -11.12
N GLN A 143 -12.74 15.99 -10.95
CA GLN A 143 -12.24 16.44 -9.65
C GLN A 143 -13.42 16.87 -8.77
N VAL A 144 -13.37 16.51 -7.50
CA VAL A 144 -14.35 16.87 -6.49
C VAL A 144 -13.63 17.61 -5.37
N GLU A 145 -14.16 18.76 -4.97
CA GLU A 145 -13.63 19.48 -3.82
C GLU A 145 -13.91 18.70 -2.54
N HIS A 146 -12.85 18.37 -1.80
CA HIS A 146 -12.94 17.74 -0.49
C HIS A 146 -11.96 18.44 0.48
N PRO A 147 -12.39 18.81 1.70
CA PRO A 147 -11.55 19.61 2.61
C PRO A 147 -10.29 18.87 3.10
N ALA A 148 -10.30 17.55 3.09
CA ALA A 148 -9.20 16.75 3.64
C ALA A 148 -8.09 16.41 2.64
N GLY A 149 -8.32 16.50 1.32
CA GLY A 149 -7.35 16.03 0.34
C GLY A 149 -7.84 16.07 -1.11
N LEU A 150 -7.06 15.45 -1.99
CA LEU A 150 -7.42 15.34 -3.41
C LEU A 150 -8.52 14.30 -3.57
N CYS A 151 -9.62 14.68 -4.21
CA CYS A 151 -10.72 13.77 -4.47
C CYS A 151 -11.10 13.74 -5.94
N GLU A 152 -11.22 12.54 -6.48
CA GLU A 152 -11.68 12.28 -7.83
C GLU A 152 -12.92 11.38 -7.78
N LEU A 153 -13.86 11.65 -8.66
CA LEU A 153 -15.07 10.87 -8.83
C LEU A 153 -15.02 10.11 -10.14
N TYR A 154 -15.17 8.79 -10.04
CA TYR A 154 -15.20 7.87 -11.18
C TYR A 154 -16.62 7.33 -11.36
N ALA A 155 -17.27 7.69 -12.47
CA ALA A 155 -18.60 7.25 -12.84
C ALA A 155 -18.52 6.14 -13.90
N PHE A 156 -18.79 4.90 -13.49
CA PHE A 156 -18.78 3.73 -14.36
C PHE A 156 -20.16 3.47 -14.95
N PRO A 157 -20.25 3.13 -16.24
CA PRO A 157 -21.51 3.13 -16.98
C PRO A 157 -22.48 2.01 -16.55
N TRP A 158 -22.04 1.03 -15.75
CA TRP A 158 -22.92 0.04 -15.10
C TRP A 158 -23.65 0.57 -13.85
N GLY A 159 -23.71 1.90 -13.69
CA GLY A 159 -24.51 2.55 -12.65
C GLY A 159 -23.79 2.73 -11.32
N VAL A 160 -22.45 2.73 -11.30
CA VAL A 160 -21.66 2.86 -10.06
C VAL A 160 -20.78 4.11 -10.14
N ALA A 161 -20.80 4.91 -9.07
CA ALA A 161 -19.86 5.99 -8.85
C ALA A 161 -18.90 5.62 -7.72
N VAL A 162 -17.62 5.95 -7.85
CA VAL A 162 -16.60 5.73 -6.81
C VAL A 162 -15.86 7.03 -6.55
N PHE A 163 -15.93 7.53 -5.32
CA PHE A 163 -15.00 8.57 -4.88
C PHE A 163 -13.67 7.93 -4.51
N HIS A 164 -12.59 8.45 -5.06
CA HIS A 164 -11.23 8.21 -4.60
C HIS A 164 -10.75 9.46 -3.88
N LEU A 165 -10.46 9.35 -2.59
CA LEU A 165 -9.94 10.43 -1.77
C LEU A 165 -8.54 10.06 -1.29
N ALA A 166 -7.55 10.90 -1.60
CA ALA A 166 -6.17 10.75 -1.17
C ALA A 166 -5.82 11.82 -0.13
N GLU A 167 -5.42 11.37 1.07
CA GLU A 167 -5.08 12.22 2.22
C GLU A 167 -3.65 11.90 2.69
N GLU A 168 -2.80 12.91 2.80
CA GLU A 168 -1.47 12.75 3.38
C GLU A 168 -1.56 12.81 4.90
N LEU A 169 -1.00 11.81 5.57
CA LEU A 169 -1.10 11.63 7.01
C LEU A 169 0.28 11.45 7.63
N SER A 170 0.40 11.98 8.85
CA SER A 170 1.53 11.74 9.73
C SER A 170 0.97 11.22 11.06
N VAL A 171 1.24 9.95 11.37
CA VAL A 171 0.66 9.27 12.54
C VAL A 171 1.76 8.74 13.46
N PRO A 172 1.64 8.86 14.79
CA PRO A 172 2.69 8.38 15.70
C PRO A 172 2.76 6.86 15.81
N ASN A 173 1.68 6.15 15.47
CA ASN A 173 1.56 4.69 15.57
C ASN A 173 0.31 4.18 14.81
N VAL A 174 0.17 2.85 14.66
CA VAL A 174 -0.98 2.24 13.95
C VAL A 174 -2.27 2.41 14.75
N ALA A 175 -2.22 2.45 16.08
CA ALA A 175 -3.38 2.70 16.93
C ALA A 175 -4.03 4.06 16.65
N SER A 176 -3.22 5.11 16.48
CA SER A 176 -3.68 6.45 16.13
C SER A 176 -4.34 6.47 14.75
N LEU A 177 -3.77 5.74 13.78
CA LEU A 177 -4.40 5.55 12.47
C LEU A 177 -5.74 4.81 12.58
N ALA A 178 -5.82 3.76 13.41
CA ALA A 178 -7.05 3.00 13.60
C ALA A 178 -8.18 3.88 14.16
N MET A 179 -7.84 4.74 15.13
CA MET A 179 -8.76 5.74 15.69
C MET A 179 -9.21 6.77 14.65
N TRP A 180 -8.25 7.37 13.94
CA TRP A 180 -8.52 8.31 12.84
C TRP A 180 -9.41 7.69 11.76
N ARG A 181 -9.11 6.45 11.35
CA ARG A 181 -9.88 5.71 10.35
C ARG A 181 -11.31 5.52 10.81
N ARG A 182 -11.55 5.13 12.08
CA ARG A 182 -12.91 4.92 12.60
C ARG A 182 -13.75 6.19 12.52
N GLN A 183 -13.16 7.35 12.87
CA GLN A 183 -13.84 8.63 12.82
C GLN A 183 -14.12 9.06 11.37
N THR A 184 -13.07 9.15 10.57
CA THR A 184 -13.17 9.67 9.21
C THR A 184 -13.95 8.76 8.27
N TYR A 185 -14.01 7.45 8.53
CA TYR A 185 -14.86 6.51 7.78
C TYR A 185 -16.33 6.94 7.81
N ARG A 186 -16.86 7.29 8.98
CA ARG A 186 -18.26 7.70 9.14
C ARG A 186 -18.52 9.02 8.43
N GLU A 187 -17.63 10.00 8.63
CA GLU A 187 -17.71 11.34 8.03
C GLU A 187 -17.64 11.27 6.51
N THR A 188 -16.67 10.53 5.96
CA THR A 188 -16.48 10.39 4.50
C THR A 188 -17.71 9.74 3.86
N ARG A 189 -18.29 8.72 4.51
CA ARG A 189 -19.49 8.04 4.02
C ARG A 189 -20.71 8.97 4.00
N GLN A 190 -20.89 9.75 5.07
CA GLN A 190 -21.96 10.73 5.16
C GLN A 190 -21.78 11.83 4.10
N TRP A 191 -20.58 12.40 3.99
CA TRP A 191 -20.26 13.42 3.00
C TRP A 191 -20.53 12.94 1.56
N ALA A 192 -20.07 11.73 1.20
CA ALA A 192 -20.26 11.20 -0.16
C ALA A 192 -21.76 11.02 -0.49
N THR A 193 -22.55 10.60 0.50
CA THR A 193 -24.00 10.47 0.38
C THR A 193 -24.64 11.84 0.14
N GLU A 194 -24.38 12.81 1.01
CA GLU A 194 -24.91 14.18 0.91
C GLU A 194 -24.53 14.85 -0.42
N TRP A 195 -23.26 14.69 -0.84
CA TRP A 195 -22.76 15.24 -2.10
C TRP A 195 -23.52 14.64 -3.30
N LEU A 196 -23.69 13.31 -3.34
CA LEU A 196 -24.42 12.66 -4.42
C LEU A 196 -25.90 13.05 -4.42
N CYS A 197 -26.55 13.14 -3.26
CA CYS A 197 -27.94 13.56 -3.18
C CYS A 197 -28.15 14.97 -3.73
N GLU A 198 -27.27 15.91 -3.36
CA GLU A 198 -27.34 17.29 -3.85
C GLU A 198 -27.15 17.37 -5.37
N ARG A 199 -26.18 16.65 -5.93
CA ARG A 199 -25.90 16.71 -7.38
C ARG A 199 -26.94 15.96 -8.19
N THR A 200 -27.42 14.81 -7.72
CA THR A 200 -28.45 14.04 -8.44
C THR A 200 -29.85 14.59 -8.24
N GLY A 201 -30.10 15.33 -7.16
CA GLY A 201 -31.45 15.78 -6.77
C GLY A 201 -32.34 14.63 -6.27
N SER A 202 -31.73 13.55 -5.79
CA SER A 202 -32.42 12.34 -5.29
C SER A 202 -31.90 11.98 -3.90
N ASP A 203 -32.78 11.50 -3.01
CA ASP A 203 -32.39 11.00 -1.69
C ASP A 203 -32.02 9.50 -1.69
N THR A 204 -32.01 8.87 -2.86
CA THR A 204 -31.70 7.44 -3.02
C THR A 204 -30.22 7.07 -2.89
N PRO A 205 -29.24 7.88 -3.34
CA PRO A 205 -27.83 7.50 -3.23
C PRO A 205 -27.43 7.29 -1.77
N THR A 206 -26.83 6.14 -1.45
CA THR A 206 -26.31 5.87 -0.10
C THR A 206 -24.95 5.20 -0.21
N ALA A 207 -23.92 5.82 0.37
CA ALA A 207 -22.62 5.17 0.51
C ALA A 207 -22.68 4.13 1.64
N HIS A 208 -22.42 2.87 1.35
CA HIS A 208 -22.52 1.79 2.35
C HIS A 208 -21.21 1.64 3.14
N TYR A 209 -20.07 1.75 2.45
CA TYR A 209 -18.76 1.48 3.03
C TYR A 209 -17.66 2.36 2.46
N VAL A 210 -16.50 2.33 3.12
CA VAL A 210 -15.27 2.99 2.68
C VAL A 210 -14.14 1.97 2.76
N LEU A 211 -13.53 1.61 1.64
CA LEU A 211 -12.29 0.83 1.68
C LEU A 211 -11.11 1.78 1.86
N SER A 212 -10.12 1.40 2.66
CA SER A 212 -8.88 2.17 2.83
C SER A 212 -7.68 1.39 2.31
N ALA A 213 -6.83 2.04 1.52
CA ALA A 213 -5.49 1.57 1.21
C ALA A 213 -4.46 2.58 1.75
N TYR A 214 -3.39 2.08 2.36
CA TYR A 214 -2.35 2.92 2.96
C TYR A 214 -1.05 2.75 2.21
N TRP A 215 -0.56 3.85 1.64
CA TRP A 215 0.73 3.93 0.99
C TRP A 215 1.75 4.50 1.96
N LEU A 216 2.60 3.63 2.51
CA LEU A 216 3.64 4.05 3.44
C LEU A 216 4.80 4.64 2.65
N HIS A 217 5.26 5.85 3.01
CA HIS A 217 6.49 6.43 2.47
C HIS A 217 7.58 6.61 3.53
N GLU A 218 7.21 6.75 4.81
CA GLU A 218 8.13 6.84 5.94
C GLU A 218 7.73 5.88 7.07
N SER A 219 8.62 4.96 7.42
CA SER A 219 8.38 3.95 8.45
C SER A 219 9.04 4.29 9.79
N LEU A 220 8.30 4.07 10.88
CA LEU A 220 8.81 4.04 12.25
C LEU A 220 9.47 2.72 12.63
N TRP A 221 9.08 1.65 11.93
CA TRP A 221 9.46 0.28 12.24
C TRP A 221 10.54 -0.23 11.29
N ASN A 222 11.27 -1.24 11.75
CA ASN A 222 12.27 -1.95 10.95
C ASN A 222 12.16 -3.46 11.15
N GLY A 223 12.76 -4.24 10.25
CA GLY A 223 12.80 -5.69 10.37
C GLY A 223 11.42 -6.33 10.52
N GLN A 224 11.26 -7.18 11.54
CA GLN A 224 10.01 -7.90 11.81
C GLN A 224 8.88 -6.95 12.22
N ASP A 225 9.19 -5.90 12.98
CA ASP A 225 8.19 -4.93 13.45
C ASP A 225 7.54 -4.21 12.26
N LEU A 226 8.31 -3.95 11.21
CA LEU A 226 7.78 -3.37 9.98
C LEU A 226 6.80 -4.33 9.29
N GLU A 227 7.14 -5.61 9.16
CA GLU A 227 6.22 -6.58 8.56
C GLU A 227 4.92 -6.70 9.36
N THR A 228 5.02 -6.75 10.69
CA THR A 228 3.85 -6.77 11.58
C THR A 228 3.04 -5.48 11.47
N ALA A 229 3.68 -4.31 11.46
CA ALA A 229 3.01 -3.03 11.29
C ALA A 229 2.27 -2.95 9.95
N MET A 230 2.86 -3.45 8.86
CA MET A 230 2.19 -3.51 7.55
C MET A 230 0.92 -4.38 7.60
N ARG A 231 0.96 -5.54 8.27
CA ARG A 231 -0.23 -6.37 8.48
C ARG A 231 -1.29 -5.65 9.31
N LEU A 232 -0.90 -4.98 10.40
CA LEU A 232 -1.81 -4.18 11.22
C LEU A 232 -2.42 -2.99 10.44
N LEU A 233 -1.65 -2.32 9.57
CA LEU A 233 -2.14 -1.25 8.69
C LEU A 233 -3.22 -1.75 7.72
N SER A 234 -3.12 -3.00 7.25
CA SER A 234 -4.17 -3.61 6.41
C SER A 234 -5.43 -3.94 7.21
N MET A 235 -5.32 -4.17 8.53
CA MET A 235 -6.43 -4.48 9.43
C MET A 235 -6.48 -3.62 10.72
N PRO A 236 -6.56 -2.27 10.64
CA PRO A 236 -6.36 -1.41 11.82
C PRO A 236 -7.40 -1.63 12.93
N ARG A 237 -8.60 -2.10 12.57
CA ARG A 237 -9.69 -2.35 13.53
C ARG A 237 -9.36 -3.43 14.57
N VAL A 238 -8.35 -4.27 14.36
CA VAL A 238 -7.94 -5.29 15.35
C VAL A 238 -7.43 -4.66 16.65
N LEU A 239 -6.96 -3.41 16.58
CA LEU A 239 -6.47 -2.66 17.74
C LEU A 239 -7.58 -2.03 18.57
N LEU A 240 -8.81 -1.99 18.05
CA LEU A 240 -9.94 -1.31 18.68
C LEU A 240 -10.89 -2.31 19.33
N ASP A 241 -11.40 -1.96 20.50
CA ASP A 241 -12.42 -2.75 21.17
C ASP A 241 -13.68 -2.88 20.32
N ARG A 242 -14.26 -4.09 20.35
CA ARG A 242 -15.59 -4.39 19.79
C ARG A 242 -16.74 -3.93 20.68
N GLY A 243 -16.43 -3.34 21.85
CA GLY A 243 -17.36 -2.99 22.92
C GLY A 243 -18.35 -1.87 22.57
N THR A 244 -19.39 -1.79 23.40
CA THR A 244 -20.59 -0.94 23.27
C THR A 244 -20.29 0.54 23.04
N GLU A 245 -21.15 1.21 22.25
CA GLU A 245 -21.00 2.60 21.80
C GLU A 245 -20.81 3.64 22.91
N GLU A 246 -21.10 3.29 24.17
CA GLU A 246 -21.14 4.21 25.32
C GLU A 246 -19.77 4.71 25.80
N ALA A 247 -18.70 3.90 25.68
CA ALA A 247 -17.38 4.28 26.22
C ALA A 247 -16.42 4.86 25.17
N GLY A 248 -16.70 4.67 23.88
CA GLY A 248 -15.76 4.98 22.80
C GLY A 248 -14.46 4.17 22.87
N PRO A 249 -13.72 4.02 21.76
CA PRO A 249 -12.42 3.35 21.78
C PRO A 249 -11.37 4.22 22.52
N SER A 250 -10.63 3.61 23.44
CA SER A 250 -9.52 4.27 24.14
C SER A 250 -8.24 4.16 23.33
N LEU A 251 -7.64 5.30 22.96
CA LEU A 251 -6.35 5.33 22.26
C LEU A 251 -5.27 4.61 23.07
N HIS A 252 -5.21 4.84 24.39
CA HIS A 252 -4.22 4.21 25.26
C HIS A 252 -4.34 2.68 25.26
N HIS A 253 -5.58 2.15 25.22
CA HIS A 253 -5.79 0.72 25.12
C HIS A 253 -5.31 0.18 23.76
N ALA A 254 -5.65 0.86 22.67
CA ALA A 254 -5.23 0.48 21.34
C ALA A 254 -3.69 0.49 21.19
N GLU A 255 -3.00 1.45 21.80
CA GLU A 255 -1.53 1.51 21.84
C GLU A 255 -0.92 0.34 22.61
N LEU A 256 -1.52 -0.07 23.73
CA LEU A 256 -1.06 -1.25 24.49
C LEU A 256 -1.21 -2.54 23.66
N VAL A 257 -2.34 -2.69 22.95
CA VAL A 257 -2.58 -3.83 22.06
C VAL A 257 -1.60 -3.81 20.88
N GLU A 258 -1.34 -2.65 20.30
CA GLU A 258 -0.35 -2.49 19.23
C GLU A 258 1.05 -2.94 19.69
N GLN A 259 1.51 -2.47 20.85
CA GLN A 259 2.82 -2.86 21.40
C GLN A 259 2.93 -4.37 21.62
N MET A 260 1.87 -4.99 22.13
CA MET A 260 1.80 -6.44 22.32
C MET A 260 1.90 -7.18 20.97
N LEU A 261 1.11 -6.77 19.98
CA LEU A 261 1.09 -7.41 18.66
C LEU A 261 2.39 -7.20 17.88
N LEU A 262 3.02 -6.04 17.98
CA LEU A 262 4.35 -5.80 17.41
C LEU A 262 5.39 -6.76 18.00
N ARG A 263 5.36 -6.96 19.32
CA ARG A 263 6.32 -7.85 20.02
C ARG A 263 6.11 -9.33 19.69
N GLU A 264 4.86 -9.77 19.62
CA GLU A 264 4.52 -11.19 19.43
C GLU A 264 4.44 -11.59 17.96
N GLY A 265 4.30 -10.61 17.07
CA GLY A 265 3.94 -10.81 15.67
C GLY A 265 2.42 -10.93 15.51
N PHE A 266 1.93 -10.50 14.35
CA PHE A 266 0.52 -10.58 14.01
C PHE A 266 0.34 -11.36 12.71
N HIS A 267 -0.41 -12.46 12.78
CA HIS A 267 -0.72 -13.31 11.63
C HIS A 267 -2.22 -13.62 11.63
N ASP A 268 -2.90 -13.33 10.54
CA ASP A 268 -4.32 -13.64 10.32
C ASP A 268 -4.47 -14.26 8.94
N SER A 269 -5.21 -15.37 8.82
CA SER A 269 -5.36 -16.10 7.57
C SER A 269 -6.15 -15.33 6.50
N ARG A 270 -6.74 -14.19 6.86
CA ARG A 270 -7.47 -13.30 5.95
C ARG A 270 -6.60 -12.18 5.39
N ILE A 271 -5.30 -12.19 5.69
CA ILE A 271 -4.31 -11.28 5.12
C ILE A 271 -3.51 -12.01 4.07
N ASP A 272 -3.55 -11.51 2.84
CA ASP A 272 -2.71 -11.99 1.76
C ASP A 272 -1.54 -11.04 1.52
N GLU A 273 -0.35 -11.59 1.53
CA GLU A 273 0.88 -10.85 1.24
C GLU A 273 1.22 -10.92 -0.25
N PHE A 274 1.48 -9.76 -0.85
CA PHE A 274 1.82 -9.66 -2.29
C PHE A 274 3.11 -8.87 -2.55
N GLY A 275 3.79 -8.43 -1.49
CA GLY A 275 5.09 -7.78 -1.60
C GLY A 275 6.20 -8.71 -2.10
N ILE A 276 7.26 -8.13 -2.67
CA ILE A 276 8.47 -8.89 -3.04
C ILE A 276 9.56 -8.54 -2.04
N ARG A 277 10.08 -9.56 -1.35
CA ARG A 277 11.13 -9.40 -0.32
C ARG A 277 12.31 -8.57 -0.84
N GLY A 278 12.61 -7.48 -0.15
CA GLY A 278 13.69 -6.55 -0.49
C GLY A 278 13.35 -5.51 -1.56
N LEU A 279 12.14 -5.53 -2.13
CA LEU A 279 11.61 -4.50 -3.03
C LEU A 279 10.40 -3.77 -2.45
N SER A 280 9.48 -4.52 -1.82
CA SER A 280 8.26 -3.96 -1.24
C SER A 280 7.65 -4.88 -0.19
N ILE A 281 6.86 -4.33 0.71
CA ILE A 281 5.95 -5.07 1.58
C ILE A 281 4.53 -4.67 1.18
N GLY A 282 3.67 -5.65 0.93
CA GLY A 282 2.29 -5.41 0.51
C GLY A 282 1.38 -6.42 1.19
N CYS A 283 0.34 -5.93 1.86
CA CYS A 283 -0.64 -6.74 2.56
C CYS A 283 -2.05 -6.30 2.11
N ALA A 284 -2.88 -7.25 1.71
CA ALA A 284 -4.29 -7.03 1.42
C ALA A 284 -5.13 -7.77 2.46
N SER A 285 -6.28 -7.19 2.83
CA SER A 285 -7.27 -7.82 3.69
C SER A 285 -8.66 -7.29 3.34
N TRP A 286 -9.70 -7.92 3.87
CA TRP A 286 -11.07 -7.42 3.75
C TRP A 286 -11.26 -5.96 4.24
N ALA A 287 -10.48 -5.54 5.24
CA ALA A 287 -10.63 -4.21 5.85
C ALA A 287 -9.88 -3.11 5.09
N GLY A 288 -8.94 -3.48 4.22
CA GLY A 288 -8.05 -2.54 3.58
C GLY A 288 -6.70 -3.14 3.18
N LEU A 289 -5.88 -2.28 2.59
CA LEU A 289 -4.58 -2.64 2.04
C LEU A 289 -3.49 -1.76 2.64
N SER A 290 -2.28 -2.29 2.66
CA SER A 290 -1.09 -1.52 2.99
C SER A 290 0.03 -1.87 2.03
N TYR A 291 0.79 -0.85 1.62
CA TYR A 291 1.92 -1.03 0.71
C TYR A 291 3.08 -0.12 1.11
N TYR A 292 4.29 -0.68 1.12
CA TYR A 292 5.53 0.04 1.39
C TYR A 292 6.56 -0.29 0.30
N PRO A 293 6.85 0.65 -0.62
CA PRO A 293 7.89 0.47 -1.63
C PRO A 293 9.27 0.71 -1.03
N GLN A 294 9.99 -0.37 -0.69
CA GLN A 294 11.38 -0.27 -0.21
C GLN A 294 12.36 0.14 -1.33
N ALA A 295 12.03 -0.18 -2.58
CA ALA A 295 12.78 0.20 -3.77
C ALA A 295 11.84 0.84 -4.81
N ALA A 296 11.49 2.12 -4.62
CA ALA A 296 10.47 2.84 -5.39
C ALA A 296 10.59 2.72 -6.93
N GLY A 297 11.83 2.71 -7.47
CA GLY A 297 12.05 2.55 -8.92
C GLY A 297 11.82 1.15 -9.49
N ARG A 298 11.57 0.14 -8.64
CA ARG A 298 11.31 -1.26 -9.03
C ARG A 298 10.03 -1.84 -8.42
N ALA A 299 9.43 -1.11 -7.48
CA ALA A 299 8.18 -1.45 -6.84
C ALA A 299 6.98 -1.06 -7.73
N LEU A 300 5.78 -1.49 -7.34
CA LEU A 300 4.55 -1.00 -7.93
C LEU A 300 4.47 0.51 -7.76
N GLN A 301 3.79 1.16 -8.69
CA GLN A 301 3.40 2.56 -8.56
C GLN A 301 2.08 2.67 -7.81
N THR A 302 1.82 3.83 -7.22
CA THR A 302 0.56 4.09 -6.53
C THR A 302 -0.64 3.91 -7.44
N SER A 303 -0.53 4.31 -8.71
CA SER A 303 -1.56 4.13 -9.73
C SER A 303 -1.93 2.67 -9.95
N ASP A 304 -0.97 1.74 -9.89
CA ASP A 304 -1.26 0.30 -10.10
C ASP A 304 -2.25 -0.23 -9.06
N LEU A 305 -2.07 0.19 -7.80
CA LEU A 305 -2.94 -0.20 -6.69
C LEU A 305 -4.27 0.54 -6.75
N VAL A 306 -4.24 1.86 -6.98
CA VAL A 306 -5.45 2.70 -7.06
C VAL A 306 -6.37 2.24 -8.19
N ASP A 307 -5.83 1.99 -9.39
CA ASP A 307 -6.62 1.54 -10.54
C ASP A 307 -7.23 0.14 -10.30
N CYS A 308 -6.46 -0.74 -9.64
CA CYS A 308 -6.96 -2.07 -9.26
C CYS A 308 -8.13 -1.95 -8.28
N GLU A 309 -7.99 -1.14 -7.23
CA GLU A 309 -9.05 -0.95 -6.24
C GLU A 309 -10.27 -0.22 -6.80
N LEU A 310 -10.08 0.83 -7.60
CA LEU A 310 -11.19 1.53 -8.26
C LEU A 310 -12.10 0.55 -9.01
N LEU A 311 -11.49 -0.33 -9.81
CA LEU A 311 -12.24 -1.32 -10.58
C LEU A 311 -12.86 -2.40 -9.67
N VAL A 312 -12.12 -2.92 -8.69
CA VAL A 312 -12.62 -3.96 -7.78
C VAL A 312 -13.78 -3.43 -6.94
N GLN A 313 -13.66 -2.24 -6.37
CA GLN A 313 -14.72 -1.63 -5.56
C GLN A 313 -15.95 -1.26 -6.40
N ALA A 314 -15.76 -0.78 -7.63
CA ALA A 314 -16.88 -0.50 -8.52
C ALA A 314 -17.66 -1.77 -8.88
N LEU A 315 -16.97 -2.88 -9.13
CA LEU A 315 -17.58 -4.16 -9.46
C LEU A 315 -18.19 -4.85 -8.23
N TRP A 316 -17.54 -4.74 -7.08
CA TRP A 316 -18.07 -5.25 -5.82
C TRP A 316 -19.41 -4.57 -5.50
N CYS A 317 -19.46 -3.24 -5.58
CA CYS A 317 -20.68 -2.46 -5.36
C CYS A 317 -21.81 -2.84 -6.33
N TYR A 318 -21.49 -3.02 -7.61
CA TYR A 318 -22.47 -3.51 -8.59
C TYR A 318 -23.03 -4.89 -8.24
N CYS A 319 -22.15 -5.86 -7.93
CA CYS A 319 -22.58 -7.21 -7.57
C CYS A 319 -23.39 -7.21 -6.28
N HIS A 320 -22.99 -6.39 -5.30
CA HIS A 320 -23.72 -6.25 -4.05
C HIS A 320 -25.14 -5.74 -4.28
N ARG A 321 -25.35 -4.74 -5.16
CA ARG A 321 -26.70 -4.27 -5.49
C ARG A 321 -27.56 -5.33 -6.19
N VAL A 322 -26.96 -6.18 -7.03
CA VAL A 322 -27.67 -7.32 -7.64
C VAL A 322 -28.12 -8.29 -6.55
N HIS A 323 -27.26 -8.58 -5.57
CA HIS A 323 -27.60 -9.48 -4.45
C HIS A 323 -28.69 -8.89 -3.57
N GLU A 324 -28.57 -7.61 -3.22
CA GLU A 324 -29.55 -6.89 -2.39
C GLU A 324 -30.96 -6.93 -3.00
N GLN A 325 -31.11 -6.72 -4.32
CA GLN A 325 -32.42 -6.81 -4.97
C GLN A 325 -33.07 -8.19 -4.83
N VAL A 326 -32.29 -9.27 -4.91
CA VAL A 326 -32.80 -10.64 -4.71
C VAL A 326 -33.15 -10.89 -3.25
N GLU A 327 -32.33 -10.40 -2.32
CA GLU A 327 -32.62 -10.46 -0.88
C GLU A 327 -33.89 -9.69 -0.51
N GLU A 328 -34.20 -8.62 -1.23
CA GLU A 328 -35.45 -7.85 -1.17
C GLU A 328 -36.64 -8.57 -1.87
N GLY A 329 -36.42 -9.74 -2.47
CA GLY A 329 -37.43 -10.54 -3.16
C GLY A 329 -37.79 -10.04 -4.55
N CYS A 330 -36.94 -9.21 -5.17
CA CYS A 330 -37.12 -8.66 -6.50
C CYS A 330 -36.19 -9.32 -7.52
N ASP A 331 -36.62 -9.38 -8.78
CA ASP A 331 -35.72 -9.72 -9.88
C ASP A 331 -34.71 -8.59 -10.10
N PRO A 332 -33.39 -8.87 -10.23
CA PRO A 332 -32.41 -7.82 -10.39
C PRO A 332 -32.60 -7.06 -11.69
N VAL A 333 -32.79 -5.75 -11.57
CA VAL A 333 -32.85 -4.83 -12.71
C VAL A 333 -31.48 -4.21 -12.89
N VAL A 334 -30.87 -4.47 -14.05
CA VAL A 334 -29.58 -3.92 -14.45
C VAL A 334 -29.66 -3.39 -15.88
N PRO A 335 -28.80 -2.44 -16.28
CA PRO A 335 -28.83 -1.98 -17.67
C PRO A 335 -28.53 -3.14 -18.63
N PRO A 336 -29.20 -3.23 -19.79
CA PRO A 336 -29.14 -4.39 -20.68
C PRO A 336 -27.71 -4.77 -21.12
N GLU A 337 -26.83 -3.78 -21.26
CA GLU A 337 -25.43 -3.99 -21.67
C GLU A 337 -24.58 -4.66 -20.58
N TYR A 338 -25.02 -4.59 -19.31
CA TYR A 338 -24.27 -5.03 -18.13
C TYR A 338 -24.84 -6.29 -17.47
N GLY A 339 -25.63 -7.08 -18.20
CA GLY A 339 -26.18 -8.36 -17.73
C GLY A 339 -25.16 -9.50 -17.56
N TRP A 340 -25.65 -10.73 -17.41
CA TRP A 340 -24.81 -11.91 -17.07
C TRP A 340 -23.65 -12.16 -18.06
N ARG A 341 -23.83 -11.86 -19.36
CA ARG A 341 -22.78 -12.03 -20.39
C ARG A 341 -21.61 -11.09 -20.15
N TRP A 342 -21.90 -9.87 -19.70
CA TRP A 342 -20.90 -8.89 -19.34
C TRP A 342 -20.17 -9.31 -18.07
N ILE A 343 -20.87 -9.71 -16.99
CA ILE A 343 -20.23 -10.22 -15.76
C ILE A 343 -19.29 -11.39 -16.07
N ARG A 344 -19.71 -12.32 -16.94
CA ARG A 344 -18.87 -13.44 -17.38
C ARG A 344 -17.57 -12.95 -18.04
N ALA A 345 -17.65 -11.94 -18.91
CA ALA A 345 -16.49 -11.35 -19.56
C ALA A 345 -15.58 -10.61 -18.56
N VAL A 346 -16.17 -9.84 -17.64
CA VAL A 346 -15.44 -9.15 -16.56
C VAL A 346 -14.68 -10.14 -15.68
N ARG A 347 -15.33 -11.21 -15.23
CA ARG A 347 -14.70 -12.26 -14.43
C ARG A 347 -13.49 -12.85 -15.14
N SER A 348 -13.60 -13.11 -16.45
CA SER A 348 -12.48 -13.60 -17.26
C SER A 348 -11.34 -12.59 -17.36
N ARG A 349 -11.65 -11.29 -17.53
CA ARG A 349 -10.63 -10.23 -17.62
C ARG A 349 -9.90 -10.00 -16.31
N LEU A 350 -10.58 -10.21 -15.18
CA LEU A 350 -10.00 -10.01 -13.84
C LEU A 350 -9.14 -11.19 -13.39
N THR A 351 -9.47 -12.43 -13.75
CA THR A 351 -8.75 -13.61 -13.25
C THR A 351 -7.57 -14.01 -14.13
N MET A 352 -7.64 -13.75 -15.44
CA MET A 352 -6.56 -14.12 -16.37
C MET A 352 -5.37 -13.16 -16.29
N THR A 353 -4.19 -13.72 -16.06
CA THR A 353 -2.92 -12.99 -16.15
C THR A 353 -2.67 -12.52 -17.58
N ARG A 354 -2.26 -11.26 -17.74
CA ARG A 354 -1.99 -10.69 -19.08
C ARG A 354 -0.55 -10.94 -19.52
N PRO A 355 -0.26 -11.08 -20.83
CA PRO A 355 1.09 -11.36 -21.31
C PRO A 355 2.17 -10.33 -20.91
N GLN A 356 1.78 -9.07 -20.70
CA GLN A 356 2.67 -7.98 -20.31
C GLN A 356 2.57 -7.61 -18.82
N GLU A 357 1.74 -8.32 -18.06
CA GLU A 357 1.58 -8.06 -16.63
C GLU A 357 2.82 -8.55 -15.87
N THR A 358 3.36 -7.69 -15.00
CA THR A 358 4.49 -8.07 -14.15
C THR A 358 4.02 -9.08 -13.09
N ALA A 359 4.93 -9.94 -12.62
CA ALA A 359 4.62 -10.88 -11.54
C ALA A 359 4.13 -10.17 -10.26
N GLN A 360 4.64 -8.96 -10.00
CA GLN A 360 4.24 -8.14 -8.86
C GLN A 360 2.80 -7.63 -9.00
N HIS A 361 2.43 -7.11 -10.17
CA HIS A 361 1.07 -6.66 -10.45
C HIS A 361 0.08 -7.83 -10.38
N ALA A 362 0.43 -8.98 -10.95
CA ALA A 362 -0.38 -10.19 -10.87
C ALA A 362 -0.56 -10.70 -9.43
N ALA A 363 0.47 -10.57 -8.58
CA ALA A 363 0.40 -10.92 -7.17
C ALA A 363 -0.52 -9.99 -6.39
N MET A 364 -0.38 -8.67 -6.58
CA MET A 364 -1.24 -7.65 -5.99
C MET A 364 -2.70 -7.88 -6.39
N ARG A 365 -2.99 -7.96 -7.70
CA ARG A 365 -4.35 -8.17 -8.21
C ARG A 365 -5.00 -9.41 -7.60
N ARG A 366 -4.26 -10.51 -7.48
CA ARG A 366 -4.77 -11.74 -6.86
C ARG A 366 -5.11 -11.53 -5.39
N ALA A 367 -4.20 -10.95 -4.61
CA ALA A 367 -4.42 -10.70 -3.19
C ALA A 367 -5.65 -9.79 -2.96
N VAL A 368 -5.80 -8.76 -3.78
CA VAL A 368 -6.99 -7.87 -3.76
C VAL A 368 -8.26 -8.68 -4.05
N LEU A 369 -8.30 -9.44 -5.16
CA LEU A 369 -9.49 -10.18 -5.58
C LEU A 369 -9.93 -11.26 -4.59
N GLU A 370 -8.97 -11.95 -3.96
CA GLU A 370 -9.25 -12.98 -2.95
C GLU A 370 -9.76 -12.36 -1.66
N THR A 371 -9.06 -11.33 -1.15
CA THR A 371 -9.42 -10.70 0.13
C THR A 371 -10.68 -9.86 0.06
N SER A 372 -11.05 -9.34 -1.11
CA SER A 372 -12.33 -8.67 -1.36
C SER A 372 -13.47 -9.62 -1.69
N GLU A 373 -13.20 -10.93 -1.79
CA GLU A 373 -14.13 -11.98 -2.20
C GLU A 373 -14.85 -11.72 -3.54
N LEU A 374 -14.34 -10.82 -4.40
CA LEU A 374 -15.04 -10.36 -5.59
C LEU A 374 -15.33 -11.52 -6.57
N GLY A 375 -14.44 -12.51 -6.63
CA GLY A 375 -14.64 -13.71 -7.45
C GLY A 375 -15.91 -14.49 -7.09
N LYS A 376 -16.23 -14.58 -5.80
CA LYS A 376 -17.47 -15.21 -5.29
C LYS A 376 -18.67 -14.34 -5.68
N HIS A 377 -18.59 -13.04 -5.40
CA HIS A 377 -19.68 -12.10 -5.73
C HIS A 377 -20.04 -12.09 -7.22
N LEU A 378 -19.04 -12.06 -8.10
CA LEU A 378 -19.23 -12.13 -9.56
C LEU A 378 -19.88 -13.44 -9.99
N THR A 379 -19.54 -14.56 -9.33
CA THR A 379 -20.11 -15.86 -9.68
C THR A 379 -21.58 -15.93 -9.28
N THR A 380 -21.92 -15.51 -8.07
CA THR A 380 -23.31 -15.44 -7.60
C THR A 380 -24.12 -14.45 -8.44
N ALA A 381 -23.62 -13.25 -8.72
CA ALA A 381 -24.33 -12.27 -9.54
C ALA A 381 -24.56 -12.76 -10.98
N LEU A 382 -23.61 -13.51 -11.55
CA LEU A 382 -23.77 -14.14 -12.87
C LEU A 382 -24.91 -15.16 -12.87
N GLU A 383 -25.02 -15.99 -11.83
CA GLU A 383 -26.09 -16.98 -11.70
C GLU A 383 -27.46 -16.31 -11.57
N LEU A 384 -27.59 -15.35 -10.65
CA LEU A 384 -28.84 -14.62 -10.43
C LEU A 384 -29.35 -13.91 -11.69
N LEU A 385 -28.48 -13.19 -12.40
CA LEU A 385 -28.86 -12.51 -13.64
C LEU A 385 -29.16 -13.45 -14.81
N ARG A 386 -28.59 -14.66 -14.79
CA ARG A 386 -28.86 -15.65 -15.84
C ARG A 386 -30.24 -16.26 -15.63
N ASP A 387 -30.62 -16.52 -14.38
CA ASP A 387 -31.89 -17.15 -14.04
C ASP A 387 -33.06 -16.21 -14.34
N THR A 388 -32.91 -14.90 -14.13
CA THR A 388 -33.93 -13.89 -14.52
C THR A 388 -33.99 -13.59 -16.01
N SER A 389 -32.94 -13.90 -16.77
CA SER A 389 -32.94 -13.80 -18.24
C SER A 389 -33.48 -15.06 -18.94
N GLY A 390 -33.86 -16.08 -18.15
CA GLY A 390 -34.26 -17.41 -18.62
C GLY A 390 -35.76 -17.61 -18.83
N GLU A 391 -36.57 -16.59 -18.56
CA GLU A 391 -37.96 -16.45 -19.04
C GLU A 391 -38.02 -15.62 -20.32
#